data_AF-A0A1H8VNA1-F1
#
_entry.id   AF-A0A1H8VNA1-F1
#
_cell.length_a   1.000
_cell.length_b   1.000
_cell.length_c   1.000
_cell.angle_alpha   90.00
_cell.angle_beta   90.00
_cell.angle_gamma   90.00
#
_symmetry.space_group_name_H-M   'P 1'
#
loop_
_entity.id
_entity.type
_entity.pdbx_description
1 polymer ?
#
loop_
_entity_poly.entity_id
_entity_poly.type
_entity_poly.pdbx_seq_one_letter_code
_entity_poly.pdbx_strand_id
1 'polypeptide(L)'
;MSDQDRISASVAVMEGQAVCAACGQDLGLATEPWKEHAQRREIPLAQAGGPAFDTGHEGVVLRHFYCPSCAALLDTETAMAEDPTLNDILASRG
;
A
#
# COMPACT_ATOMS: atom_id res chain seq x y z
N MET A 1 18.51 9.01 14.30
CA MET A 1 17.76 8.40 13.18
C MET A 1 18.22 9.09 11.94
N SER A 2 19.17 8.49 11.22
CA SER A 2 19.58 8.98 9.91
C SER A 2 18.35 8.96 9.00
N ASP A 3 18.16 10.03 8.25
CA ASP A 3 17.05 10.23 7.31
C ASP A 3 17.18 9.14 6.23
N GLN A 4 16.52 8.01 6.44
CA GLN A 4 16.30 7.03 5.38
C GLN A 4 15.18 7.61 4.54
N ASP A 5 15.38 7.70 3.23
CA ASP A 5 14.30 8.02 2.31
C ASP A 5 13.16 7.02 2.57
N ARG A 6 11.92 7.51 2.67
CA ARG A 6 10.75 6.69 2.93
C ARG A 6 9.65 7.07 1.97
N ILE A 7 8.96 6.05 1.47
CA ILE A 7 7.68 6.24 0.77
C ILE A 7 6.59 6.52 1.82
N SER A 8 6.63 5.82 2.95
CA SER A 8 5.67 5.99 4.05
C SER A 8 6.25 5.54 5.41
N ALA A 9 5.41 5.54 6.46
CA ALA A 9 5.78 5.00 7.77
C ALA A 9 5.99 3.46 7.77
N SER A 10 5.50 2.75 6.77
CA SER A 10 5.49 1.29 6.67
C SER A 10 6.34 0.78 5.50
N VAL A 11 6.67 1.64 4.54
CA VAL A 11 7.54 1.36 3.39
C VAL A 11 8.70 2.33 3.38
N ALA A 12 9.92 1.81 3.55
CA ALA A 12 11.16 2.58 3.52
C ALA A 12 11.88 2.38 2.18
N VAL A 13 12.91 3.19 1.92
CA VAL A 13 13.81 3.01 0.78
C VAL A 13 15.21 2.63 1.26
N MET A 14 15.72 1.52 0.75
CA MET A 14 17.06 1.02 1.03
C MET A 14 17.75 0.72 -0.29
N GLU A 15 18.85 1.41 -0.58
CA GLU A 15 19.64 1.22 -1.81
C GLU A 15 18.81 1.33 -3.10
N GLY A 16 17.77 2.19 -3.10
CA GLY A 16 16.87 2.39 -4.25
C GLY A 16 15.69 1.39 -4.31
N GLN A 17 15.62 0.43 -3.40
CA GLN A 17 14.50 -0.51 -3.28
C GLN A 17 13.46 -0.02 -2.28
N ALA A 18 12.19 -0.18 -2.61
CA ALA A 18 11.11 -0.13 -1.64
C ALA A 18 11.18 -1.38 -0.76
N VAL A 19 11.21 -1.19 0.55
CA VAL A 19 11.29 -2.29 1.51
C VAL A 19 10.26 -2.15 2.62
N CYS A 20 9.81 -3.28 3.16
CA CYS A 20 9.00 -3.28 4.37
C CYS A 20 9.81 -2.70 5.54
N ALA A 21 9.31 -1.61 6.15
CA ALA A 21 10.00 -0.98 7.28
C ALA A 21 10.04 -1.85 8.55
N ALA A 22 9.21 -2.90 8.64
CA ALA A 22 9.15 -3.79 9.79
C ALA A 22 10.16 -4.96 9.71
N CYS A 23 10.33 -5.57 8.54
CA CYS A 23 11.18 -6.77 8.38
C CYS A 23 12.26 -6.67 7.30
N GLY A 24 12.29 -5.59 6.52
CA GLY A 24 13.26 -5.39 5.44
C GLY A 24 12.97 -6.18 4.16
N GLN A 25 11.81 -6.82 4.03
CA GLN A 25 11.42 -7.51 2.79
C GLN A 25 11.43 -6.55 1.61
N ASP A 26 12.15 -6.92 0.55
CA ASP A 26 12.18 -6.21 -0.73
C ASP A 26 10.81 -6.28 -1.44
N LEU A 27 10.33 -5.13 -1.91
CA LEU A 27 9.06 -4.92 -2.62
C LEU A 27 9.29 -4.33 -4.03
N GLY A 28 10.53 -4.35 -4.54
CA GLY A 28 10.89 -3.84 -5.87
C GLY A 28 11.56 -2.46 -5.84
N LEU A 29 11.78 -1.89 -7.03
CA LEU A 29 12.39 -0.57 -7.16
C LEU A 29 11.47 0.50 -6.53
N ALA A 30 12.06 1.48 -5.82
CA ALA A 30 11.31 2.57 -5.20
C ALA A 30 10.62 3.50 -6.22
N THR A 31 10.98 3.38 -7.49
CA THR A 31 10.39 4.09 -8.64
C THR A 31 9.32 3.27 -9.38
N GLU A 32 9.04 2.04 -8.95
CA GLU A 32 8.08 1.12 -9.57
C GLU A 32 6.91 0.79 -8.62
N PRO A 33 5.75 0.29 -9.14
CA PRO A 33 4.55 0.04 -8.35
C PRO A 33 4.70 -1.08 -7.31
N TRP A 34 5.32 -0.78 -6.15
CA TRP A 34 5.62 -1.76 -5.09
C TRP A 34 4.41 -2.55 -4.57
N LYS A 35 3.19 -1.98 -4.70
CA LYS A 35 1.95 -2.65 -4.29
C LYS A 35 1.65 -3.91 -5.11
N GLU A 36 2.24 -4.08 -6.30
CA GLU A 36 2.18 -5.32 -7.08
C GLU A 36 2.94 -6.48 -6.41
N HIS A 37 3.87 -6.17 -5.51
CA HIS A 37 4.64 -7.14 -4.73
C HIS A 37 4.07 -7.37 -3.31
N ALA A 38 3.02 -6.65 -2.93
CA ALA A 38 2.32 -6.81 -1.66
C ALA A 38 1.17 -7.82 -1.78
N GLN A 39 0.84 -8.48 -0.67
CA GLN A 39 -0.36 -9.31 -0.61
C GLN A 39 -1.59 -8.43 -0.41
N ARG A 40 -2.58 -8.55 -1.31
CA ARG A 40 -3.79 -7.72 -1.28
C ARG A 40 -4.98 -8.47 -0.70
N ARG A 41 -5.72 -7.80 0.18
CA ARG A 41 -7.06 -8.21 0.62
C ARG A 41 -8.04 -7.08 0.38
N GLU A 42 -9.19 -7.40 -0.19
CA GLU A 42 -10.28 -6.45 -0.40
C GLU A 42 -11.45 -6.74 0.53
N ILE A 43 -12.08 -5.68 1.01
CA ILE A 43 -13.28 -5.73 1.85
C ILE A 43 -14.28 -4.73 1.25
N PRO A 44 -15.55 -5.10 1.01
CA PRO A 44 -16.57 -4.11 0.67
C PRO A 44 -16.58 -2.99 1.70
N LEU A 45 -16.51 -1.73 1.28
CA LEU A 45 -16.29 -0.62 2.21
C LEU A 45 -17.39 -0.53 3.28
N ALA A 46 -18.64 -0.80 2.91
CA ALA A 46 -19.78 -0.88 3.82
C ALA A 46 -19.60 -1.91 4.96
N GLN A 47 -18.79 -2.95 4.75
CA GLN A 47 -18.47 -3.98 5.76
C GLN A 47 -17.21 -3.66 6.58
N ALA A 48 -16.37 -2.71 6.12
CA ALA A 48 -15.09 -2.42 6.74
C ALA A 48 -15.21 -1.50 7.98
N GLY A 49 -16.13 -0.53 7.96
CA GLY A 49 -16.29 0.48 9.03
C GLY A 49 -17.70 0.65 9.59
N GLY A 50 -18.67 -0.14 9.11
CA GLY A 50 -20.08 -0.03 9.47
C GLY A 50 -20.83 1.06 8.68
N PRO A 51 -22.07 1.39 9.05
CA PRO A 51 -22.97 2.23 8.23
C PRO A 51 -22.44 3.63 7.89
N ALA A 52 -21.55 4.18 8.72
CA ALA A 52 -20.95 5.50 8.47
C ALA A 52 -19.96 5.51 7.29
N PHE A 53 -19.52 4.32 6.84
CA PHE A 53 -18.60 4.13 5.71
C PHE A 53 -19.32 3.62 4.47
N ASP A 54 -20.65 3.51 4.50
CA ASP A 54 -21.45 3.25 3.32
C ASP A 54 -21.49 4.51 2.44
N THR A 55 -20.94 4.41 1.24
CA THR A 55 -20.92 5.49 0.26
C THR A 55 -22.26 5.63 -0.47
N GLY A 56 -23.17 4.66 -0.31
CA GLY A 56 -24.37 4.52 -1.13
C GLY A 56 -24.07 4.03 -2.56
N HIS A 57 -22.82 3.67 -2.85
CA HIS A 57 -22.38 3.19 -4.16
C HIS A 57 -21.86 1.75 -4.06
N GLU A 58 -22.35 0.89 -4.96
CA GLU A 58 -21.84 -0.48 -5.09
C GLU A 58 -20.42 -0.47 -5.69
N GLY A 59 -19.65 -1.52 -5.38
CA GLY A 59 -18.32 -1.72 -5.97
C GLY A 59 -17.17 -0.97 -5.27
N VAL A 60 -17.45 -0.11 -4.28
CA VAL A 60 -16.40 0.53 -3.49
C VAL A 60 -15.80 -0.45 -2.47
N VAL A 61 -14.48 -0.63 -2.52
CA VAL A 61 -13.73 -1.54 -1.64
C VAL A 61 -12.67 -0.79 -0.84
N LEU A 62 -12.40 -1.28 0.37
CA LEU A 62 -11.18 -1.01 1.12
C LEU A 62 -10.17 -2.10 0.80
N ARG A 63 -9.05 -1.71 0.19
CA ARG A 63 -7.91 -2.58 -0.08
C ARG A 63 -6.90 -2.45 1.04
N HIS A 64 -6.40 -3.59 1.50
CA HIS A 64 -5.26 -3.68 2.40
C HIS A 64 -4.09 -4.34 1.67
N PHE A 65 -2.91 -3.74 1.76
CA PHE A 65 -1.67 -4.26 1.21
C PHE A 65 -0.77 -4.71 2.35
N TYR A 66 -0.40 -5.98 2.38
CA TYR A 66 0.40 -6.58 3.44
C TYR A 66 1.77 -7.00 2.91
N CYS A 67 2.78 -6.93 3.79
CA CYS A 67 4.08 -7.50 3.51
C CYS A 67 3.94 -9.03 3.32
N PRO A 68 4.47 -9.61 2.23
CA PRO A 68 4.37 -11.05 1.99
C PRO A 68 5.18 -11.89 2.99
N SER A 69 6.15 -11.29 3.69
CA SER A 69 7.05 -11.97 4.62
C SER A 69 6.56 -11.91 6.06
N CYS A 70 6.21 -10.72 6.56
CA CYS A 70 5.85 -10.53 7.98
C CYS A 70 4.38 -10.20 8.24
N ALA A 71 3.56 -10.11 7.18
CA ALA A 71 2.15 -9.71 7.25
C ALA A 71 1.89 -8.33 7.87
N ALA A 72 2.91 -7.47 8.03
CA ALA A 72 2.71 -6.08 8.40
C ALA A 72 1.81 -5.38 7.38
N LEU A 73 0.82 -4.61 7.85
CA LEU A 73 0.00 -3.77 6.98
C LEU A 73 0.86 -2.62 6.45
N LEU A 74 1.08 -2.62 5.14
CA LEU A 74 1.91 -1.64 4.44
C LEU A 74 1.12 -0.42 4.04
N ASP A 75 -0.09 -0.60 3.52
CA ASP A 75 -0.94 0.52 3.12
C ASP A 75 -2.41 0.10 3.01
N THR A 76 -3.29 1.10 2.94
CA THR A 76 -4.71 0.94 2.67
C THR A 76 -5.19 1.98 1.66
N GLU A 77 -6.05 1.60 0.72
CA GLU A 77 -6.72 2.56 -0.16
C GLU A 77 -8.20 2.20 -0.33
N THR A 78 -9.02 3.23 -0.54
CA THR A 78 -10.42 3.07 -0.97
C THR A 78 -10.47 3.27 -2.47
N ALA A 79 -11.04 2.32 -3.20
CA ALA A 79 -11.11 2.33 -4.66
C ALA A 79 -12.37 1.64 -5.18
N MET A 80 -12.72 1.82 -6.46
CA MET A 80 -13.62 0.89 -7.12
C MET A 80 -12.91 -0.45 -7.30
N ALA A 81 -13.64 -1.57 -7.21
CA ALA A 81 -13.07 -2.92 -7.27
C ALA A 81 -12.23 -3.14 -8.54
N GLU A 82 -12.66 -2.59 -9.68
CA GLU A 82 -12.02 -2.69 -10.98
C GLU A 82 -10.87 -1.69 -11.22
N ASP A 83 -10.74 -0.66 -10.39
CA ASP A 83 -9.72 0.38 -10.60
C ASP A 83 -8.31 -0.20 -10.37
N PRO A 84 -7.30 0.26 -11.13
CA PRO A 84 -5.92 -0.07 -10.81
C PRO A 84 -5.54 0.45 -9.42
N THR A 85 -4.51 -0.13 -8.83
CA THR A 85 -3.95 0.32 -7.56
C THR A 85 -3.28 1.69 -7.70
N LEU A 86 -3.30 2.52 -6.65
CA LEU A 86 -2.57 3.80 -6.64
C LEU A 86 -1.05 3.57 -6.68
N ASN A 87 -0.37 4.29 -7.58
CA ASN A 87 1.07 4.16 -7.77
C ASN A 87 1.86 5.10 -6.85
N ASP A 88 2.15 4.63 -5.64
CA ASP A 88 2.88 5.39 -4.62
C ASP A 88 4.39 5.16 -4.72
N ILE A 89 5.04 5.93 -5.60
CA ILE A 89 6.48 5.81 -5.90
C ILE A 89 7.26 7.07 -5.53
N LEU A 90 8.56 6.91 -5.31
CA LEU A 90 9.46 8.05 -5.30
C LEU A 90 9.66 8.55 -6.73
N ALA A 91 9.02 9.68 -7.06
CA ALA A 91 9.33 10.40 -8.28
C ALA A 91 10.73 11.02 -8.15
N SER A 92 11.58 10.84 -9.17
CA SER A 92 12.83 11.59 -9.26
C SER A 92 12.52 13.09 -9.22
N ARG A 93 13.15 13.84 -8.32
CA ARG A 93 13.10 15.31 -8.37
C ARG A 93 13.73 15.75 -9.70
N GLY A 94 12.92 16.31 -10.59
CA GLY A 94 13.39 17.03 -11.78
C GLY A 94 14.11 18.32 -11.42
#